data_AF-A0A1Y6BFG2-F1
#
_entry.id   AF-A0A1Y6BFG2-F1
#
_cell.length_a   1.000
_cell.length_b   1.000
_cell.length_c   1.000
_cell.angle_alpha   90.00
_cell.angle_beta   90.00
_cell.angle_gamma   90.00
#
_symmetry.space_group_name_H-M   'P 1'
#
loop_
_entity.id
_entity.type
_entity.pdbx_description
1 polymer ?
#
loop_
_entity_poly.entity_id
_entity_poly.type
_entity_poly.pdbx_seq_one_letter_code
_entity_poly.pdbx_strand_id
1 'polypeptide(L)'
;MRPLQALEGAQAPSSKTSIIYSQGSAAEHALPGRPFESYPANVQEAALRRRAYVDALAAHRPCISYAKPLLVELIKRIALRIGDPKPPSAITLYRWHKLFLQFDGDLRALLPKLHARGSRTLHGGGELSALLEEATQQVYLTKQRKSIRTLHDAIIVLIAQANTSRSTDAQIPLPSYSTVRRYVRSLPKYDVDLARYGREYVRKKYRHSGITPTASYPLERVEIDHTPLNLFVVDEETLLVLGRPYVSWIIDCYSRMILGFYISFAPPSIDAVFRCLKHSIEGKGYVRERYPDIVNDWPCHGIPMMAVVDNGLEFHAKDLLRATYELGIHYQFCPPRTPWFKPMVERSLRSLAEQFAHLLPGTSFANWFDRYGYDPLREGLVTMSELIHALHVWIVDVYSQSYHRGIKQTPYVAWKAGQELATLRTISTERLSLILSQQEERILGHAGIELHGLRYNNEDLLVVRKQFGDRLKVQVRYDPDDLGSINMLHPSTREPILVPCLTPEYADGLHLYQHKLIQKALRTEGLKTTDPLALAKAKAHMQDVVGQLVQSKKLSERKKAARTRGSNSAAVIKRSSLTVEQPENWSPPTGGNQLPSTLATLSIAPDTEEDGHE
;
A
#
# COMPACT_ATOMS: atom_id res chain seq x y z
N MET A 1 -30.97 25.05 -51.61
CA MET A 1 -32.08 24.07 -51.57
C MET A 1 -32.29 23.60 -50.13
N ARG A 2 -33.24 24.23 -49.43
CA ARG A 2 -34.03 23.66 -48.33
C ARG A 2 -35.43 23.37 -48.93
N PRO A 3 -36.42 22.82 -48.22
CA PRO A 3 -36.47 21.63 -47.36
C PRO A 3 -37.83 20.88 -47.55
N LEU A 4 -38.16 19.91 -46.70
CA LEU A 4 -39.55 19.55 -46.30
C LEU A 4 -39.44 19.09 -44.83
N GLN A 5 -39.53 20.00 -43.85
CA GLN A 5 -40.75 20.45 -43.12
C GLN A 5 -41.40 19.40 -42.20
N ALA A 6 -41.03 19.49 -40.92
CA ALA A 6 -41.84 19.95 -39.77
C ALA A 6 -43.26 19.38 -39.53
N LEU A 7 -43.51 19.04 -38.27
CA LEU A 7 -44.59 19.54 -37.37
C LEU A 7 -44.31 18.92 -35.97
N GLU A 8 -43.75 19.65 -35.01
CA GLU A 8 -44.40 20.58 -34.04
C GLU A 8 -44.80 19.88 -32.72
N GLY A 9 -44.48 20.51 -31.57
CA GLY A 9 -45.20 20.19 -30.33
C GLY A 9 -44.54 20.37 -28.95
N ALA A 10 -44.02 21.56 -28.65
CA ALA A 10 -44.13 22.26 -27.36
C ALA A 10 -43.32 21.85 -26.09
N GLN A 11 -42.92 22.93 -25.40
CA GLN A 11 -42.10 23.07 -24.19
C GLN A 11 -42.84 22.80 -22.87
N ALA A 12 -42.03 22.61 -21.81
CA ALA A 12 -42.36 22.48 -20.39
C ALA A 12 -43.24 23.63 -19.80
N PRO A 13 -43.83 23.46 -18.60
CA PRO A 13 -43.18 24.03 -17.41
C PRO A 13 -43.42 23.29 -16.07
N SER A 14 -42.72 23.80 -15.05
CA SER A 14 -42.72 23.42 -13.64
C SER A 14 -44.04 23.60 -12.87
N SER A 15 -44.09 22.90 -11.72
CA SER A 15 -44.63 23.32 -10.41
C SER A 15 -46.00 22.78 -9.95
N LYS A 16 -46.06 22.58 -8.63
CA LYS A 16 -47.19 22.50 -7.69
C LYS A 16 -47.59 21.11 -7.19
N THR A 17 -47.14 20.86 -5.96
CA THR A 17 -47.93 20.38 -4.82
C THR A 17 -49.40 20.09 -5.13
N SER A 18 -49.77 18.82 -5.01
CA SER A 18 -51.13 18.41 -4.64
C SER A 18 -51.04 17.42 -3.49
N ILE A 19 -51.27 17.94 -2.29
CA ILE A 19 -51.83 17.15 -1.18
C ILE A 19 -53.28 16.90 -1.58
N ILE A 20 -53.66 15.64 -1.81
CA ILE A 20 -55.05 15.20 -1.68
C ILE A 20 -55.06 13.91 -0.87
N TYR A 21 -55.88 13.94 0.18
CA TYR A 21 -56.11 12.90 1.16
C TYR A 21 -56.68 11.60 0.57
N SER A 22 -56.30 10.49 1.20
CA SER A 22 -57.08 9.26 1.42
C SER A 22 -57.85 8.65 0.25
N GLN A 23 -57.27 7.60 -0.32
CA GLN A 23 -58.03 6.40 -0.72
C GLN A 23 -57.48 5.25 0.13
N GLY A 24 -58.28 4.84 1.11
CA GLY A 24 -57.99 3.68 1.95
C GLY A 24 -58.20 2.37 1.19
N SER A 25 -57.75 1.29 1.86
CA SER A 25 -58.13 -0.10 1.60
C SER A 25 -57.46 -0.82 0.41
N ALA A 26 -56.21 -1.27 0.61
CA ALA A 26 -55.69 -2.51 0.00
C ALA A 26 -54.36 -3.04 0.61
N ALA A 27 -53.66 -2.30 1.48
CA ALA A 27 -52.29 -2.63 1.90
C ALA A 27 -52.13 -3.34 3.26
N GLU A 28 -53.21 -3.80 3.92
CA GLU A 28 -53.11 -4.27 5.32
C GLU A 28 -52.73 -5.73 5.54
N HIS A 29 -52.58 -6.55 4.49
CA HIS A 29 -52.33 -7.99 4.63
C HIS A 29 -51.24 -8.52 3.67
N ALA A 30 -50.06 -7.89 3.61
CA ALA A 30 -48.88 -8.52 3.01
C ALA A 30 -47.96 -9.06 4.11
N LEU A 31 -47.58 -10.34 4.03
CA LEU A 31 -46.59 -10.91 4.95
C LEU A 31 -45.20 -10.30 4.66
N PRO A 32 -44.39 -10.00 5.69
CA PRO A 32 -43.06 -9.44 5.51
C PRO A 32 -42.17 -10.37 4.69
N GLY A 33 -41.65 -9.88 3.56
CA GLY A 33 -40.86 -10.64 2.58
C GLY A 33 -39.46 -11.09 3.03
N ARG A 34 -39.09 -10.94 4.31
CA ARG A 34 -37.78 -11.34 4.82
C ARG A 34 -37.69 -12.86 5.07
N PRO A 35 -36.53 -13.50 4.84
CA PRO A 35 -36.31 -14.92 5.11
C PRO A 35 -36.59 -15.28 6.58
N PHE A 36 -37.00 -16.52 6.86
CA PHE A 36 -37.35 -16.98 8.21
C PHE A 36 -36.15 -16.94 9.17
N GLU A 37 -34.94 -17.16 8.65
CA GLU A 37 -33.67 -17.14 9.38
C GLU A 37 -33.32 -15.73 9.90
N SER A 38 -33.90 -14.69 9.30
CA SER A 38 -33.64 -13.29 9.70
C SER A 38 -34.35 -12.86 10.98
N TYR A 39 -35.21 -13.72 11.55
CA TYR A 39 -35.93 -13.44 12.80
C TYR A 39 -35.12 -13.89 14.02
N PRO A 40 -35.26 -13.24 15.19
CA PRO A 40 -34.61 -13.71 16.42
C PRO A 40 -35.00 -15.17 16.80
N ALA A 41 -34.10 -15.93 17.42
CA ALA A 41 -34.29 -17.37 17.72
C ALA A 41 -35.61 -17.66 18.47
N ASN A 42 -35.94 -16.85 19.48
CA ASN A 42 -37.20 -16.97 20.22
C ASN A 42 -38.46 -16.78 19.34
N VAL A 43 -38.38 -15.99 18.27
CA VAL A 43 -39.47 -15.78 17.30
C VAL A 43 -39.56 -16.97 16.35
N GLN A 44 -38.41 -17.50 15.92
CA GLN A 44 -38.34 -18.70 15.09
C GLN A 44 -38.90 -19.93 15.84
N GLU A 45 -38.44 -20.18 17.07
CA GLU A 45 -38.93 -21.25 17.95
C GLU A 45 -40.44 -21.16 18.17
N ALA A 46 -40.94 -19.96 18.45
CA ALA A 46 -42.37 -19.74 18.62
C ALA A 46 -43.18 -19.97 17.33
N ALA A 47 -42.62 -19.70 16.15
CA ALA A 47 -43.26 -19.96 14.87
C ALA A 47 -43.22 -21.45 14.51
N LEU A 48 -42.09 -22.14 14.72
CA LEU A 48 -41.96 -23.60 14.56
C LEU A 48 -42.91 -24.34 15.50
N ARG A 49 -43.01 -23.89 16.75
CA ARG A 49 -44.00 -24.38 17.71
C ARG A 49 -45.42 -24.25 17.16
N ARG A 50 -45.80 -23.06 16.64
CA ARG A 50 -47.14 -22.84 16.06
C ARG A 50 -47.39 -23.73 14.83
N ARG A 51 -46.37 -23.92 13.99
CA ARG A 51 -46.41 -24.80 12.82
C ARG A 51 -46.74 -26.24 13.20
N ALA A 52 -46.10 -26.81 14.22
CA ALA A 52 -46.36 -28.19 14.64
C ALA A 52 -47.84 -28.45 14.96
N TYR A 53 -48.53 -27.46 15.55
CA TYR A 53 -49.97 -27.57 15.82
C TYR A 53 -50.84 -27.37 14.57
N VAL A 54 -50.44 -26.47 13.66
CA VAL A 54 -51.18 -26.18 12.42
C VAL A 54 -51.03 -27.32 11.41
N ASP A 55 -49.83 -27.86 11.22
CA ASP A 55 -49.55 -29.01 10.34
C ASP A 55 -50.32 -30.25 10.79
N ALA A 56 -50.36 -30.51 12.10
CA ALA A 56 -51.12 -31.63 12.65
C ALA A 56 -52.64 -31.47 12.50
N LEU A 57 -53.16 -30.24 12.53
CA LEU A 57 -54.55 -29.94 12.24
C LEU A 57 -54.86 -30.08 10.74
N ALA A 58 -53.96 -29.64 9.86
CA ALA A 58 -54.10 -29.78 8.41
C ALA A 58 -54.05 -31.26 7.97
N ALA A 59 -53.20 -32.07 8.62
CA ALA A 59 -53.09 -33.51 8.37
C ALA A 59 -54.36 -34.31 8.79
N HIS A 60 -55.24 -33.74 9.60
CA HIS A 60 -56.48 -34.38 10.07
C HIS A 60 -57.71 -34.12 9.16
N ARG A 61 -57.55 -33.59 7.94
CA ARG A 61 -58.68 -33.39 7.00
C ARG A 61 -58.73 -34.42 5.87
N PRO A 62 -59.96 -34.75 5.39
CA PRO A 62 -60.79 -33.75 4.67
C PRO A 62 -61.91 -33.03 5.44
N CYS A 63 -62.43 -33.55 6.56
CA CYS A 63 -63.66 -33.00 7.16
C CYS A 63 -63.55 -32.70 8.66
N ILE A 64 -62.80 -31.68 9.06
CA ILE A 64 -62.79 -31.22 10.45
C ILE A 64 -63.98 -30.29 10.67
N SER A 65 -64.89 -30.71 11.55
CA SER A 65 -65.74 -29.83 12.35
C SER A 65 -64.86 -29.14 13.39
N TYR A 66 -64.91 -27.81 13.50
CA TYR A 66 -64.21 -27.04 14.55
C TYR A 66 -64.81 -27.27 15.96
N ALA A 67 -65.32 -28.47 16.22
CA ALA A 67 -65.86 -28.88 17.49
C ALA A 67 -64.75 -28.80 18.55
N LYS A 68 -64.99 -27.96 19.56
CA LYS A 68 -64.11 -27.74 20.70
C LYS A 68 -63.54 -29.02 21.34
N PRO A 69 -64.30 -30.12 21.57
CA PRO A 69 -63.74 -31.33 22.18
C PRO A 69 -62.66 -32.02 21.33
N LEU A 70 -62.81 -32.04 19.99
CA LEU A 70 -61.83 -32.65 19.08
C LEU A 70 -60.52 -31.86 19.03
N LEU A 71 -60.60 -30.52 19.01
CA LEU A 71 -59.42 -29.66 19.04
C LEU A 71 -58.64 -29.79 20.35
N VAL A 72 -59.33 -29.93 21.48
CA VAL A 72 -58.70 -30.11 22.79
C VAL A 72 -57.92 -31.42 22.85
N GLU A 73 -58.47 -32.50 22.33
CA GLU A 73 -57.80 -33.80 22.29
C GLU A 73 -56.57 -33.79 21.37
N LEU A 74 -56.70 -33.17 20.19
CA LEU A 74 -55.58 -32.98 19.26
C LEU A 74 -54.43 -32.16 19.88
N ILE A 75 -54.76 -31.05 20.56
CA ILE A 75 -53.78 -30.20 21.24
C ILE A 75 -53.03 -30.99 22.32
N LYS A 76 -53.72 -31.81 23.13
CA LYS A 76 -53.09 -32.63 24.17
C LYS A 76 -52.07 -33.61 23.58
N ARG A 77 -52.43 -34.31 22.51
CA ARG A 77 -51.54 -35.27 21.83
C ARG A 77 -50.29 -34.60 21.28
N ILE A 78 -50.45 -33.44 20.64
CA ILE A 78 -49.32 -32.70 20.05
C ILE A 78 -48.44 -32.10 21.14
N ALA A 79 -49.03 -31.53 22.19
CA ALA A 79 -48.30 -30.97 23.32
C ALA A 79 -47.42 -32.02 24.01
N LEU A 80 -47.93 -33.25 24.17
CA LEU A 80 -47.14 -34.38 24.68
C LEU A 80 -46.00 -34.76 23.72
N ARG A 81 -46.27 -34.79 22.40
CA ARG A 81 -45.28 -35.14 21.37
C ARG A 81 -44.13 -34.14 21.26
N ILE A 82 -44.40 -32.84 21.37
CA ILE A 82 -43.38 -31.78 21.23
C ILE A 82 -42.85 -31.29 22.58
N GLY A 83 -43.32 -31.87 23.70
CA GLY A 83 -42.91 -31.48 25.06
C GLY A 83 -43.26 -30.04 25.42
N ASP A 84 -44.40 -29.51 24.93
CA ASP A 84 -44.78 -28.12 25.15
C ASP A 84 -45.36 -27.90 26.56
N PRO A 85 -44.68 -27.14 27.44
CA PRO A 85 -45.15 -26.91 28.80
C PRO A 85 -46.39 -26.00 28.87
N LYS A 86 -46.74 -25.29 27.78
CA LYS A 86 -47.82 -24.30 27.75
C LYS A 86 -48.68 -24.44 26.48
N PRO A 87 -49.45 -25.53 26.32
CA PRO A 87 -50.24 -25.77 25.11
C PRO A 87 -51.22 -24.64 24.78
N PRO A 88 -51.48 -24.35 23.49
CA PRO A 88 -52.42 -23.31 23.09
C PRO A 88 -53.87 -23.70 23.40
N SER A 89 -54.78 -22.71 23.47
CA SER A 89 -56.22 -23.00 23.56
C SER A 89 -56.79 -23.43 22.19
N ALA A 90 -57.92 -24.15 22.19
CA ALA A 90 -58.64 -24.53 20.97
C ALA A 90 -58.96 -23.31 20.06
N ILE A 91 -59.31 -22.17 20.66
CA ILE A 91 -59.56 -20.91 19.95
C ILE A 91 -58.27 -20.32 19.36
N THR A 92 -57.14 -20.45 20.07
CA THR A 92 -55.83 -19.99 19.60
C THR A 92 -55.37 -20.80 18.39
N LEU A 93 -55.52 -22.13 18.44
CA LEU A 93 -55.21 -23.01 17.32
C LEU A 93 -56.12 -22.72 16.10
N TYR A 94 -57.42 -22.52 16.33
CA TYR A 94 -58.35 -22.09 15.30
C TYR A 94 -57.91 -20.78 14.62
N ARG A 95 -57.49 -19.78 15.40
CA ARG A 95 -57.00 -18.50 14.87
C ARG A 95 -55.71 -18.65 14.05
N TRP A 96 -54.78 -19.50 14.47
CA TRP A 96 -53.56 -19.77 13.72
C TRP A 96 -53.85 -20.47 12.39
N HIS A 97 -54.73 -21.47 12.41
CA HIS A 97 -55.15 -22.19 11.20
C HIS A 97 -55.92 -21.28 10.23
N LYS A 98 -56.81 -20.42 10.74
CA LYS A 98 -57.50 -19.42 9.93
C LYS A 98 -56.52 -18.44 9.27
N LEU A 99 -55.52 -17.97 10.01
CA LEU A 99 -54.46 -17.12 9.45
C LEU A 99 -53.65 -17.85 8.38
N PHE A 100 -53.26 -19.11 8.63
CA PHE A 100 -52.52 -19.92 7.65
C PHE A 100 -53.29 -20.08 6.33
N LEU A 101 -54.59 -20.35 6.39
CA LEU A 101 -55.46 -20.44 5.21
C LEU A 101 -55.68 -19.09 4.51
N GLN A 102 -55.72 -17.98 5.25
CA GLN A 102 -55.87 -16.63 4.69
C GLN A 102 -54.65 -16.18 3.87
N PHE A 103 -53.50 -16.82 4.06
CA PHE A 103 -52.25 -16.52 3.35
C PHE A 103 -51.80 -17.71 2.48
N ASP A 104 -52.73 -18.48 1.93
CA ASP A 104 -52.48 -19.59 0.99
C ASP A 104 -51.42 -20.61 1.47
N GLY A 105 -51.35 -20.85 2.77
CA GLY A 105 -50.41 -21.82 3.35
C GLY A 105 -49.00 -21.27 3.62
N ASP A 106 -48.81 -19.95 3.60
CA ASP A 106 -47.54 -19.34 3.97
C ASP A 106 -47.29 -19.41 5.49
N LEU A 107 -46.25 -20.16 5.88
CA LEU A 107 -45.83 -20.34 7.27
C LEU A 107 -45.41 -19.03 7.96
N ARG A 108 -45.06 -17.98 7.21
CA ARG A 108 -44.75 -16.65 7.76
C ARG A 108 -45.96 -16.02 8.45
N ALA A 109 -47.19 -16.45 8.13
CA ALA A 109 -48.41 -16.02 8.83
C ALA A 109 -48.42 -16.41 10.32
N LEU A 110 -47.66 -17.45 10.69
CA LEU A 110 -47.59 -17.95 12.05
C LEU A 110 -46.57 -17.20 12.92
N LEU A 111 -45.83 -16.23 12.37
CA LEU A 111 -44.86 -15.46 13.14
C LEU A 111 -45.51 -14.65 14.27
N PRO A 112 -44.94 -14.65 15.50
CA PRO A 112 -45.33 -13.72 16.55
C PRO A 112 -45.19 -12.25 16.10
N LYS A 113 -46.27 -11.47 16.20
CA LYS A 113 -46.26 -10.02 15.91
C LYS A 113 -45.60 -9.20 17.03
N LEU A 114 -44.40 -9.60 17.49
CA LEU A 114 -43.67 -8.89 18.55
C LEU A 114 -43.22 -7.49 18.11
N HIS A 115 -43.02 -7.28 16.82
CA HIS A 115 -42.71 -5.98 16.21
C HIS A 115 -43.90 -5.01 16.23
N ALA A 116 -45.14 -5.52 16.36
CA ALA A 116 -46.36 -4.72 16.50
C ALA A 116 -46.69 -4.39 17.96
N ARG A 117 -45.88 -4.86 18.93
CA ARG A 117 -45.91 -4.33 20.29
C ARG A 117 -45.23 -2.98 20.24
N GLY A 118 -45.98 -1.92 20.61
CA GLY A 118 -45.52 -0.54 20.55
C GLY A 118 -44.06 -0.42 21.01
N SER A 119 -43.24 0.21 20.17
CA SER A 119 -41.84 0.42 20.47
C SER A 119 -41.73 1.19 21.79
N ARG A 120 -40.83 0.78 22.67
CA ARG A 120 -40.30 1.64 23.73
C ARG A 120 -39.37 2.70 23.11
N THR A 121 -39.84 3.41 22.08
CA THR A 121 -39.22 4.66 21.67
C THR A 121 -39.22 5.59 22.86
N LEU A 122 -38.10 6.28 23.06
CA LEU A 122 -37.86 7.23 24.15
C LEU A 122 -39.13 8.03 24.44
N HIS A 123 -39.75 7.79 25.61
CA HIS A 123 -40.79 8.66 26.13
C HIS A 123 -40.13 9.95 26.60
N GLY A 124 -39.90 10.85 25.65
CA GLY A 124 -39.50 12.22 25.87
C GLY A 124 -39.89 12.97 24.61
N GLY A 125 -40.76 13.98 24.75
CA GLY A 125 -41.34 14.69 23.61
C GLY A 125 -40.31 15.26 22.62
N GLY A 126 -40.79 15.76 21.47
CA GLY A 126 -39.94 16.30 20.41
C GLY A 126 -38.89 17.32 20.89
N GLU A 127 -39.17 18.04 21.98
CA GLU A 127 -38.26 19.02 22.60
C GLU A 127 -37.00 18.39 23.21
N LEU A 128 -37.09 17.25 23.89
CA LEU A 128 -35.91 16.56 24.42
C LEU A 128 -35.02 16.05 23.28
N SER A 129 -35.64 15.56 22.20
CA SER A 129 -34.91 15.13 21.01
C SER A 129 -34.15 16.30 20.36
N ALA A 130 -34.78 17.48 20.27
CA ALA A 130 -34.16 18.67 19.71
C ALA A 130 -32.94 19.13 20.53
N LEU A 131 -33.06 19.18 21.86
CA LEU A 131 -31.93 19.53 22.75
C LEU A 131 -30.80 18.50 22.69
N LEU A 132 -31.13 17.21 22.56
CA LEU A 132 -30.14 16.15 22.37
C LEU A 132 -29.38 16.31 21.04
N GLU A 133 -30.09 16.65 19.97
CA GLU A 133 -29.50 16.89 18.64
C GLU A 133 -28.58 18.11 18.65
N GLU A 134 -29.03 19.24 19.22
CA GLU A 134 -28.25 20.47 19.35
C GLU A 134 -26.94 20.23 20.11
N ALA A 135 -27.04 19.65 21.32
CA ALA A 135 -25.86 19.37 22.15
C ALA A 135 -24.88 18.42 21.44
N THR A 136 -25.43 17.44 20.71
CA THR A 136 -24.63 16.48 19.95
C THR A 136 -23.86 17.15 18.82
N GLN A 137 -24.49 18.06 18.08
CA GLN A 137 -23.85 18.80 17.00
C GLN A 137 -22.77 19.75 17.52
N GLN A 138 -23.01 20.45 18.63
CA GLN A 138 -22.09 21.45 19.17
C GLN A 138 -20.91 20.84 19.94
N VAL A 139 -21.13 19.75 20.68
CA VAL A 139 -20.14 19.22 21.62
C VAL A 139 -19.50 17.93 21.11
N TYR A 140 -20.29 17.00 20.58
CA TYR A 140 -19.84 15.64 20.27
C TYR A 140 -19.34 15.47 18.82
N LEU A 141 -20.06 16.05 17.84
CA LEU A 141 -19.74 16.00 16.41
C LEU A 141 -18.68 17.06 16.03
N THR A 142 -17.59 17.07 16.79
CA THR A 142 -16.50 18.01 16.65
C THR A 142 -15.16 17.30 16.45
N LYS A 143 -14.20 17.97 15.79
CA LYS A 143 -12.85 17.43 15.54
C LYS A 143 -12.03 17.23 16.82
N GLN A 144 -12.39 17.91 17.91
CA GLN A 144 -11.78 17.76 19.22
C GLN A 144 -12.16 16.43 19.90
N ARG A 145 -13.13 15.67 19.34
CA ARG A 145 -13.49 14.31 19.76
C ARG A 145 -13.83 14.23 21.26
N LYS A 146 -14.57 15.20 21.79
CA LYS A 146 -15.02 15.23 23.19
C LYS A 146 -15.76 13.94 23.58
N SER A 147 -15.67 13.58 24.86
CA SER A 147 -16.23 12.32 25.36
C SER A 147 -17.76 12.35 25.43
N ILE A 148 -18.39 11.18 25.49
CA ILE A 148 -19.86 11.06 25.73
C ILE A 148 -20.23 11.64 27.10
N ARG A 149 -19.31 11.61 28.07
CA ARG A 149 -19.53 12.22 29.39
C ARG A 149 -19.66 13.74 29.30
N THR A 150 -18.73 14.37 28.56
CA THR A 150 -18.78 15.81 28.29
C THR A 150 -20.04 16.23 27.55
N LEU A 151 -20.55 15.38 26.65
CA LEU A 151 -21.84 15.58 26.00
C LEU A 151 -23.00 15.50 27.00
N HIS A 152 -22.99 14.50 27.90
CA HIS A 152 -24.01 14.34 28.94
C HIS A 152 -24.07 15.56 29.88
N ASP A 153 -22.92 16.06 30.32
CA ASP A 153 -22.84 17.27 31.16
C ASP A 153 -23.43 18.50 30.44
N ALA A 154 -23.10 18.67 29.14
CA ALA A 154 -23.65 19.76 28.34
C ALA A 154 -25.17 19.67 28.15
N ILE A 155 -25.71 18.46 27.96
CA ILE A 155 -27.16 18.23 27.86
C ILE A 155 -27.86 18.58 29.16
N ILE A 156 -27.29 18.24 30.33
CA ILE A 156 -27.85 18.60 31.63
C ILE A 156 -27.95 20.12 31.76
N VAL A 157 -26.89 20.84 31.39
CA VAL A 157 -26.87 22.31 31.46
C VAL A 157 -27.93 22.93 30.55
N LEU A 158 -28.05 22.46 29.30
CA LEU A 158 -29.05 22.96 28.35
C LEU A 158 -30.48 22.70 28.82
N ILE A 159 -30.76 21.50 29.37
CA ILE A 159 -32.08 21.18 29.91
C ILE A 159 -32.38 21.99 31.16
N ALA A 160 -31.39 22.19 32.05
CA ALA A 160 -31.55 23.02 33.24
C ALA A 160 -31.90 24.47 32.85
N GLN A 161 -31.19 25.05 31.88
CA GLN A 161 -31.48 26.39 31.36
C GLN A 161 -32.88 26.49 30.74
N ALA A 162 -33.27 25.49 29.95
CA ALA A 162 -34.58 25.45 29.32
C ALA A 162 -35.71 25.26 30.35
N ASN A 163 -35.45 24.59 31.48
CA ASN A 163 -36.42 24.38 32.55
C ASN A 163 -36.58 25.60 33.48
N THR A 164 -35.64 26.56 33.48
CA THR A 164 -35.73 27.79 34.29
C THR A 164 -36.96 28.64 33.97
N SER A 165 -37.43 28.62 32.71
CA SER A 165 -38.59 29.38 32.25
C SER A 165 -39.90 28.58 32.24
N ARG A 166 -39.91 27.34 32.79
CA ARG A 166 -41.06 26.42 32.76
C ARG A 166 -41.66 26.20 34.14
N SER A 167 -42.98 25.98 34.18
CA SER A 167 -43.69 25.51 35.39
C SER A 167 -43.26 24.08 35.76
N THR A 168 -43.41 23.72 37.02
CA THR A 168 -42.97 22.42 37.58
C THR A 168 -43.52 21.21 36.83
N ASP A 169 -44.75 21.29 36.31
CA ASP A 169 -45.41 20.19 35.59
C ASP A 169 -44.99 20.08 34.12
N ALA A 170 -44.31 21.09 33.57
CA ALA A 170 -43.86 21.14 32.18
C ALA A 170 -42.34 20.96 32.01
N GLN A 171 -41.61 20.65 33.09
CA GLN A 171 -40.16 20.49 33.03
C GLN A 171 -39.74 19.25 32.24
N ILE A 172 -38.69 19.40 31.43
CA ILE A 172 -38.09 18.31 30.67
C ILE A 172 -37.26 17.45 31.63
N PRO A 173 -37.48 16.13 31.70
CA PRO A 173 -36.73 15.26 32.59
C PRO A 173 -35.28 15.12 32.14
N LEU A 174 -34.36 15.11 33.10
CA LEU A 174 -32.93 14.94 32.82
C LEU A 174 -32.63 13.52 32.32
N PRO A 175 -31.97 13.37 31.15
CA PRO A 175 -31.62 12.06 30.63
C PRO A 175 -30.47 11.43 31.42
N SER A 176 -30.58 10.12 31.67
CA SER A 176 -29.46 9.35 32.22
C SER A 176 -28.30 9.26 31.23
N TYR A 177 -27.08 9.04 31.73
CA TYR A 177 -25.92 8.76 30.88
C TYR A 177 -26.17 7.60 29.91
N SER A 178 -26.86 6.55 30.38
CA SER A 178 -27.24 5.39 29.55
C SER A 178 -28.17 5.76 28.39
N THR A 179 -29.04 6.76 28.60
CA THR A 179 -29.93 7.31 27.57
C THR A 179 -29.13 8.04 26.50
N VAL A 180 -28.23 8.94 26.90
CA VAL A 180 -27.35 9.68 25.97
C VAL A 180 -26.42 8.73 25.21
N ARG A 181 -25.84 7.73 25.88
CA ARG A 181 -24.99 6.72 25.24
C ARG A 181 -25.77 5.88 24.22
N ARG A 182 -27.04 5.53 24.51
CA ARG A 182 -27.89 4.81 23.57
C ARG A 182 -28.22 5.67 22.34
N TYR A 183 -28.53 6.95 22.56
CA TYR A 183 -28.77 7.92 21.49
C TYR A 183 -27.55 8.09 20.58
N VAL A 184 -26.36 8.31 21.15
CA VAL A 184 -25.11 8.40 20.37
C VAL A 184 -24.85 7.13 19.55
N ARG A 185 -25.18 5.94 20.10
CA ARG A 185 -25.02 4.67 19.39
C ARG A 185 -26.03 4.45 18.26
N SER A 186 -27.18 5.11 18.32
CA SER A 186 -28.17 5.08 17.23
C SER A 186 -27.83 6.03 16.09
N LEU A 187 -26.92 6.99 16.28
CA LEU A 187 -26.51 7.90 15.21
C LEU A 187 -25.83 7.12 14.06
N PRO A 188 -26.01 7.55 12.80
CA PRO A 188 -25.30 6.96 11.67
C PRO A 188 -23.78 7.06 11.87
N LYS A 189 -23.11 5.90 11.91
CA LYS A 189 -21.67 5.84 12.21
C LYS A 189 -20.82 6.58 11.17
N TYR A 190 -21.25 6.60 9.91
CA TYR A 190 -20.58 7.32 8.84
C TYR A 190 -20.54 8.83 9.14
N ASP A 191 -21.67 9.43 9.50
CA ASP A 191 -21.79 10.86 9.78
C ASP A 191 -21.02 11.25 11.05
N VAL A 192 -21.09 10.41 12.09
CA VAL A 192 -20.30 10.59 13.32
C VAL A 192 -18.81 10.58 13.00
N ASP A 193 -18.34 9.59 12.23
CA ASP A 193 -16.93 9.51 11.87
C ASP A 193 -16.50 10.66 10.94
N LEU A 194 -17.39 11.10 10.05
CA LEU A 194 -17.14 12.21 9.12
C LEU A 194 -16.94 13.52 9.88
N ALA A 195 -17.80 13.80 10.86
CA ALA A 195 -17.69 14.99 11.69
C ALA A 195 -16.47 14.96 12.63
N ARG A 196 -16.14 13.78 13.18
CA ARG A 196 -15.11 13.65 14.23
C ARG A 196 -13.71 13.39 13.71
N TYR A 197 -13.56 12.69 12.59
CA TYR A 197 -12.26 12.30 12.02
C TYR A 197 -12.03 12.85 10.60
N GLY A 198 -13.08 13.33 9.93
CA GLY A 198 -12.99 13.94 8.62
C GLY A 198 -13.13 12.96 7.45
N ARG A 199 -13.17 13.53 6.23
CA ARG A 199 -13.44 12.81 4.98
C ARG A 199 -12.45 11.70 4.68
N GLU A 200 -11.16 11.91 4.94
CA GLU A 200 -10.10 10.93 4.63
C GLU A 200 -10.22 9.64 5.46
N TYR A 201 -10.47 9.79 6.77
CA TYR A 201 -10.66 8.65 7.67
C TYR A 201 -11.87 7.82 7.27
N VAL A 202 -13.00 8.47 6.98
CA VAL A 202 -14.23 7.82 6.55
C VAL A 202 -14.06 7.12 5.21
N ARG A 203 -13.41 7.78 4.24
CA ARG A 203 -13.08 7.19 2.94
C ARG A 203 -12.23 5.92 3.07
N LYS A 204 -11.31 5.87 4.04
CA LYS A 204 -10.49 4.68 4.32
C LYS A 204 -11.27 3.59 5.07
N LYS A 205 -12.04 3.96 6.10
CA LYS A 205 -12.74 3.04 7.01
C LYS A 205 -13.97 2.39 6.38
N TYR A 206 -14.77 3.15 5.64
CA TYR A 206 -16.02 2.70 5.00
C TYR A 206 -15.83 2.35 3.53
N ARG A 207 -14.58 2.23 3.07
CA ARG A 207 -14.27 1.82 1.70
C ARG A 207 -14.85 0.43 1.46
N HIS A 208 -15.69 0.30 0.44
CA HIS A 208 -15.97 -1.01 -0.11
C HIS A 208 -14.70 -1.51 -0.79
N SER A 209 -14.23 -2.71 -0.44
CA SER A 209 -13.07 -3.33 -1.08
C SER A 209 -13.45 -3.72 -2.51
N GLY A 210 -13.45 -2.75 -3.43
CA GLY A 210 -13.66 -3.00 -4.85
C GLY A 210 -12.55 -3.86 -5.46
N ILE A 211 -12.75 -4.25 -6.72
CA ILE A 211 -11.82 -5.03 -7.55
C ILE A 211 -10.42 -4.41 -7.43
N THR A 212 -9.49 -5.18 -6.88
CA THR A 212 -8.07 -4.82 -6.88
C THR A 212 -7.60 -4.82 -8.33
N PRO A 213 -6.78 -3.87 -8.79
CA PRO A 213 -6.21 -3.92 -10.13
C PRO A 213 -5.58 -5.29 -10.35
N THR A 214 -6.16 -6.08 -11.25
CA THR A 214 -5.73 -7.44 -11.54
C THR A 214 -4.84 -7.39 -12.76
N ALA A 215 -3.67 -8.01 -12.64
CA ALA A 215 -2.84 -8.36 -13.77
C ALA A 215 -3.13 -9.84 -14.10
N SER A 216 -3.02 -10.18 -15.36
CA SER A 216 -3.34 -11.47 -15.98
C SER A 216 -2.09 -12.29 -16.27
N TYR A 217 -0.95 -11.62 -16.48
CA TYR A 217 0.35 -12.25 -16.69
C TYR A 217 1.49 -11.40 -16.09
N PRO A 218 2.68 -11.99 -15.87
CA PRO A 218 3.84 -11.27 -15.34
C PRO A 218 4.20 -10.07 -16.20
N LEU A 219 4.69 -9.00 -15.57
CA LEU A 219 5.10 -7.75 -16.22
C LEU A 219 3.98 -6.94 -16.87
N GLU A 220 2.71 -7.38 -16.83
CA GLU A 220 1.59 -6.55 -17.30
C GLU A 220 1.49 -5.25 -16.49
N ARG A 221 1.61 -5.36 -15.17
CA ARG A 221 1.57 -4.23 -14.24
C ARG A 221 2.57 -4.43 -13.12
N VAL A 222 3.44 -3.44 -12.94
CA VAL A 222 4.40 -3.38 -11.83
C VAL A 222 4.15 -2.14 -10.99
N GLU A 223 4.45 -2.23 -9.70
CA GLU A 223 4.35 -1.11 -8.77
C GLU A 223 5.75 -0.76 -8.28
N ILE A 224 6.08 0.54 -8.33
CA ILE A 224 7.38 1.07 -7.91
C ILE A 224 7.18 1.99 -6.72
N ASP A 225 7.98 1.84 -5.67
CA ASP A 225 7.95 2.75 -4.52
C ASP A 225 9.34 2.90 -3.88
N HIS A 226 9.49 3.96 -3.08
CA HIS A 226 10.71 4.26 -2.34
C HIS A 226 10.41 4.37 -0.84
N THR A 227 11.23 3.74 0.00
CA THR A 227 11.09 3.89 1.45
C THR A 227 12.46 3.90 2.15
N PRO A 228 12.64 4.65 3.26
CA PRO A 228 13.80 4.46 4.13
C PRO A 228 13.78 3.05 4.74
N LEU A 229 14.82 2.27 4.52
CA LEU A 229 14.92 0.94 5.11
C LEU A 229 14.99 1.04 6.65
N ASN A 230 14.26 0.18 7.36
CA ASN A 230 14.22 0.15 8.83
C ASN A 230 15.48 -0.53 9.44
N LEU A 231 16.65 -0.26 8.87
CA LEU A 231 17.92 -0.86 9.23
C LEU A 231 19.05 0.16 9.15
N PHE A 232 19.90 0.19 10.17
CA PHE A 232 21.15 0.94 10.15
C PHE A 232 22.25 0.10 9.50
N VAL A 233 22.95 0.70 8.56
CA VAL A 233 24.08 0.07 7.86
C VAL A 233 25.38 0.70 8.32
N VAL A 234 26.42 -0.12 8.49
CA VAL A 234 27.77 0.32 8.82
C VAL A 234 28.68 0.37 7.60
N ASP A 235 29.79 1.06 7.78
CA ASP A 235 30.87 1.10 6.82
C ASP A 235 31.66 -0.22 6.77
N GLU A 236 32.08 -0.64 5.58
CA GLU A 236 32.83 -1.89 5.38
C GLU A 236 34.22 -1.86 6.05
N GLU A 237 34.88 -0.69 6.07
CA GLU A 237 36.25 -0.56 6.59
C GLU A 237 36.28 -0.13 8.05
N THR A 238 35.52 0.91 8.40
CA THR A 238 35.57 1.50 9.75
C THR A 238 34.58 0.88 10.73
N LEU A 239 33.61 0.08 10.24
CA LEU A 239 32.49 -0.47 11.01
C LEU A 239 31.64 0.59 11.72
N LEU A 240 31.78 1.86 11.34
CA LEU A 240 30.99 2.95 11.89
C LEU A 240 29.63 3.03 11.20
N VAL A 241 28.58 3.23 11.99
CA VAL A 241 27.21 3.40 11.47
C VAL A 241 27.13 4.57 10.48
N LEU A 242 26.71 4.29 9.25
CA LEU A 242 26.51 5.26 8.17
C LEU A 242 25.10 5.84 8.19
N GLY A 243 24.12 5.11 8.74
CA GLY A 243 22.74 5.54 8.85
C GLY A 243 21.76 4.59 8.16
N ARG A 244 20.54 5.07 7.94
CA ARG A 244 19.49 4.33 7.23
C ARG A 244 19.54 4.65 5.72
N PRO A 245 19.74 3.66 4.84
CA PRO A 245 19.64 3.85 3.40
C PRO A 245 18.17 3.92 2.94
N TYR A 246 17.95 4.44 1.74
CA TYR A 246 16.70 4.34 1.01
C TYR A 246 16.71 3.10 0.12
N VAL A 247 15.58 2.43 0.00
CA VAL A 247 15.35 1.35 -0.96
C VAL A 247 14.32 1.81 -1.99
N SER A 248 14.69 1.74 -3.27
CA SER A 248 13.77 1.71 -4.40
C SER A 248 13.36 0.26 -4.64
N TRP A 249 12.08 0.01 -4.89
CA TRP A 249 11.54 -1.34 -4.92
C TRP A 249 10.54 -1.49 -6.07
N ILE A 250 10.61 -2.62 -6.80
CA ILE A 250 9.68 -2.95 -7.88
C ILE A 250 9.10 -4.34 -7.65
N ILE A 251 7.78 -4.43 -7.66
CA ILE A 251 7.03 -5.69 -7.52
C ILE A 251 6.08 -5.90 -8.70
N ASP A 252 5.94 -7.16 -9.12
CA ASP A 252 4.96 -7.60 -10.11
C ASP A 252 3.58 -7.81 -9.47
N CYS A 253 2.52 -7.23 -10.05
CA CYS A 253 1.17 -7.32 -9.49
C CYS A 253 0.53 -8.71 -9.67
N TYR A 254 0.91 -9.46 -10.72
CA TYR A 254 0.37 -10.77 -11.03
C TYR A 254 0.91 -11.83 -10.05
N SER A 255 2.22 -12.08 -10.12
CA SER A 255 2.92 -13.13 -9.37
C SER A 255 3.30 -12.73 -7.95
N ARG A 256 3.39 -11.42 -7.65
CA ARG A 256 3.96 -10.87 -6.41
C ARG A 256 5.47 -11.04 -6.28
N MET A 257 6.15 -11.47 -7.34
CA MET A 257 7.60 -11.49 -7.38
C MET A 257 8.17 -10.08 -7.26
N ILE A 258 9.23 -9.95 -6.47
CA ILE A 258 10.07 -8.78 -6.46
C ILE A 258 10.93 -8.84 -7.71
N LEU A 259 10.89 -7.80 -8.53
CA LEU A 259 11.59 -7.77 -9.82
C LEU A 259 12.98 -7.17 -9.70
N GLY A 260 13.10 -6.15 -8.86
CA GLY A 260 14.37 -5.49 -8.61
C GLY A 260 14.30 -4.48 -7.48
N PHE A 261 15.48 -4.10 -7.01
CA PHE A 261 15.65 -3.09 -5.98
C PHE A 261 16.87 -2.23 -6.27
N TYR A 262 16.93 -1.06 -5.64
CA TYR A 262 18.14 -0.26 -5.57
C TYR A 262 18.28 0.37 -4.18
N ILE A 263 19.41 0.17 -3.52
CA ILE A 263 19.66 0.67 -2.16
C ILE A 263 20.78 1.71 -2.19
N SER A 264 20.54 2.88 -1.60
CA SER A 264 21.56 3.92 -1.47
C SER A 264 21.32 4.86 -0.29
N PHE A 265 22.36 5.59 0.13
CA PHE A 265 22.23 6.66 1.14
C PHE A 265 21.75 7.99 0.56
N ALA A 266 21.63 8.09 -0.77
CA ALA A 266 21.02 9.24 -1.43
C ALA A 266 19.49 9.19 -1.27
N PRO A 267 18.82 10.34 -1.13
CA PRO A 267 17.36 10.39 -1.17
C PRO A 267 16.82 9.91 -2.53
N PRO A 268 15.53 9.53 -2.62
CA PRO A 268 14.90 9.16 -3.87
C PRO A 268 15.15 10.20 -4.97
N SER A 269 15.51 9.71 -6.16
CA SER A 269 15.84 10.52 -7.33
C SER A 269 15.52 9.73 -8.60
N ILE A 270 15.53 10.40 -9.75
CA ILE A 270 15.40 9.73 -11.05
C ILE A 270 16.46 8.63 -11.23
N ASP A 271 17.69 8.85 -10.76
CA ASP A 271 18.78 7.87 -10.86
C ASP A 271 18.47 6.62 -10.05
N ALA A 272 17.84 6.78 -8.88
CA ALA A 272 17.41 5.66 -8.06
C ALA A 272 16.28 4.85 -8.73
N VAL A 273 15.40 5.52 -9.48
CA VAL A 273 14.36 4.87 -10.30
C VAL A 273 14.98 4.13 -11.48
N PHE A 274 15.88 4.77 -12.23
CA PHE A 274 16.58 4.18 -13.37
C PHE A 274 17.37 2.94 -12.98
N ARG A 275 18.09 2.95 -11.87
CA ARG A 275 18.82 1.74 -11.40
C ARG A 275 17.90 0.63 -10.98
N CYS A 276 16.80 0.97 -10.32
CA CYS A 276 15.81 -0.02 -9.91
C CYS A 276 15.15 -0.66 -11.14
N LEU A 277 14.77 0.14 -12.14
CA LEU A 277 14.25 -0.32 -13.42
C LEU A 277 15.28 -1.16 -14.18
N LYS A 278 16.53 -0.70 -14.26
CA LYS A 278 17.63 -1.43 -14.91
C LYS A 278 17.79 -2.80 -14.28
N HIS A 279 17.94 -2.84 -12.96
CA HIS A 279 18.05 -4.08 -12.21
C HIS A 279 16.80 -4.95 -12.40
N SER A 280 15.59 -4.38 -12.46
CA SER A 280 14.36 -5.14 -12.73
C SER A 280 14.31 -5.78 -14.11
N ILE A 281 14.80 -5.09 -15.14
CA ILE A 281 14.71 -5.51 -16.54
C ILE A 281 15.82 -6.50 -16.89
N GLU A 282 17.02 -6.33 -16.33
CA GLU A 282 18.17 -7.19 -16.57
C GLU A 282 18.00 -8.59 -15.96
N GLY A 283 18.62 -9.58 -16.61
CA GLY A 283 18.69 -10.95 -16.09
C GLY A 283 19.46 -11.03 -14.77
N LYS A 284 19.00 -11.89 -13.85
CA LYS A 284 19.62 -12.10 -12.53
C LYS A 284 20.64 -13.25 -12.50
N GLY A 285 21.24 -13.59 -13.65
CA GLY A 285 22.23 -14.68 -13.74
C GLY A 285 23.40 -14.50 -12.78
N TYR A 286 23.81 -13.24 -12.55
CA TYR A 286 24.90 -12.89 -11.63
C TYR A 286 24.68 -13.37 -10.19
N VAL A 287 23.42 -13.58 -9.77
CA VAL A 287 23.09 -13.96 -8.38
C VAL A 287 23.69 -15.33 -8.06
N ARG A 288 23.53 -16.29 -8.96
CA ARG A 288 24.05 -17.65 -8.81
C ARG A 288 25.58 -17.70 -8.86
N GLU A 289 26.18 -16.84 -9.68
CA GLU A 289 27.65 -16.74 -9.78
C GLU A 289 28.26 -16.09 -8.53
N ARG A 290 27.55 -15.12 -7.94
CA ARG A 290 28.06 -14.33 -6.81
C ARG A 290 27.75 -14.94 -5.43
N TYR A 291 26.61 -15.60 -5.30
CA TYR A 291 26.11 -16.13 -4.02
C TYR A 291 25.78 -17.62 -4.19
N PRO A 292 26.78 -18.51 -4.12
CA PRO A 292 26.58 -19.96 -4.30
C PRO A 292 25.72 -20.63 -3.21
N ASP A 293 25.50 -19.95 -2.09
CA ASP A 293 24.66 -20.40 -0.98
C ASP A 293 23.16 -20.23 -1.25
N ILE A 294 22.79 -19.43 -2.27
CA ILE A 294 21.40 -19.28 -2.70
C ILE A 294 20.99 -20.50 -3.52
N VAL A 295 19.92 -21.16 -3.10
CA VAL A 295 19.51 -22.47 -3.64
C VAL A 295 18.60 -22.33 -4.85
N ASN A 296 17.65 -21.39 -4.82
CA ASN A 296 16.67 -21.21 -5.87
C ASN A 296 17.11 -20.17 -6.93
N ASP A 297 16.51 -20.25 -8.12
CA ASP A 297 16.74 -19.26 -9.17
C ASP A 297 15.89 -18.00 -8.98
N TRP A 298 16.38 -16.86 -9.46
CA TRP A 298 15.59 -15.62 -9.59
C TRP A 298 15.25 -15.35 -11.06
N PRO A 299 14.13 -15.89 -11.60
CA PRO A 299 13.83 -15.84 -13.04
C PRO A 299 13.33 -14.48 -13.55
N CYS A 300 13.24 -13.47 -12.68
CA CYS A 300 12.60 -12.19 -12.98
C CYS A 300 13.48 -11.29 -13.86
N HIS A 301 13.01 -11.01 -15.08
CA HIS A 301 13.61 -10.09 -16.03
C HIS A 301 12.59 -9.66 -17.09
N GLY A 302 12.90 -8.63 -17.86
CA GLY A 302 12.08 -8.13 -18.95
C GLY A 302 11.41 -6.78 -18.69
N ILE A 303 10.87 -6.20 -19.77
CA ILE A 303 10.29 -4.85 -19.78
C ILE A 303 8.81 -4.90 -19.38
N PRO A 304 8.38 -4.19 -18.33
CA PRO A 304 6.98 -4.13 -17.94
C PRO A 304 6.12 -3.37 -18.96
N MET A 305 4.84 -3.75 -19.09
CA MET A 305 3.88 -3.01 -19.91
C MET A 305 3.39 -1.77 -19.21
N MET A 306 3.15 -1.83 -17.90
CA MET A 306 2.70 -0.69 -17.10
C MET A 306 3.50 -0.58 -15.81
N ALA A 307 4.03 0.61 -15.54
CA ALA A 307 4.67 0.95 -14.27
C ALA A 307 3.80 1.96 -13.52
N VAL A 308 3.37 1.60 -12.32
CA VAL A 308 2.55 2.44 -11.46
C VAL A 308 3.43 3.08 -10.40
N VAL A 309 3.39 4.41 -10.32
CA VAL A 309 4.25 5.24 -9.48
C VAL A 309 3.43 6.23 -8.64
N ASP A 310 4.06 6.82 -7.63
CA ASP A 310 3.46 7.89 -6.82
C ASP A 310 3.67 9.24 -7.52
N ASN A 311 3.00 10.30 -7.07
CA ASN A 311 3.23 11.66 -7.58
C ASN A 311 4.49 12.33 -6.98
N GLY A 312 5.55 11.55 -6.75
CA GLY A 312 6.86 12.08 -6.35
C GLY A 312 7.45 12.95 -7.47
N LEU A 313 8.25 13.97 -7.11
CA LEU A 313 8.84 14.88 -8.10
C LEU A 313 9.79 14.16 -9.06
N GLU A 314 10.51 13.15 -8.57
CA GLU A 314 11.37 12.26 -9.32
C GLU A 314 10.64 11.55 -10.47
N PHE A 315 9.35 11.29 -10.28
CA PHE A 315 8.51 10.58 -11.24
C PHE A 315 7.96 11.50 -12.34
N HIS A 316 8.08 12.82 -12.20
CA HIS A 316 7.71 13.83 -13.21
C HIS A 316 8.87 14.27 -14.11
N ALA A 317 10.05 13.66 -13.96
CA ALA A 317 11.23 14.03 -14.73
C ALA A 317 11.07 13.72 -16.22
N LYS A 318 11.51 14.65 -17.09
CA LYS A 318 11.44 14.50 -18.56
C LYS A 318 12.19 13.26 -19.05
N ASP A 319 13.33 12.97 -18.45
CA ASP A 319 14.16 11.81 -18.82
C ASP A 319 13.44 10.48 -18.52
N LEU A 320 12.61 10.42 -17.47
CA LEU A 320 11.84 9.23 -17.14
C LEU A 320 10.68 9.02 -18.12
N LEU A 321 10.00 10.08 -18.52
CA LEU A 321 8.99 10.02 -19.59
C LEU A 321 9.61 9.55 -20.90
N ARG A 322 10.80 10.06 -21.26
CA ARG A 322 11.55 9.60 -22.43
C ARG A 322 11.93 8.12 -22.32
N ALA A 323 12.52 7.72 -21.19
CA ALA A 323 12.98 6.35 -21.00
C ALA A 323 11.83 5.34 -21.04
N THR A 324 10.72 5.64 -20.37
CA THR A 324 9.52 4.80 -20.39
C THR A 324 8.90 4.73 -21.79
N TYR A 325 8.89 5.84 -22.54
CA TYR A 325 8.46 5.83 -23.94
C TYR A 325 9.36 4.96 -24.84
N GLU A 326 10.69 5.10 -24.74
CA GLU A 326 11.66 4.31 -25.52
C GLU A 326 11.61 2.81 -25.17
N LEU A 327 11.29 2.47 -23.92
CA LEU A 327 11.06 1.10 -23.49
C LEU A 327 9.64 0.61 -23.79
N GLY A 328 8.72 1.48 -24.24
CA GLY A 328 7.30 1.13 -24.43
C GLY A 328 6.62 0.68 -23.13
N ILE A 329 6.88 1.39 -22.03
CA ILE A 329 6.26 1.21 -20.71
C ILE A 329 5.19 2.29 -20.54
N HIS A 330 3.94 1.88 -20.31
CA HIS A 330 2.86 2.78 -19.91
C HIS A 330 3.08 3.25 -18.47
N TYR A 331 3.30 4.55 -18.34
CA TYR A 331 3.65 5.14 -17.06
C TYR A 331 2.42 5.77 -16.39
N GLN A 332 1.98 5.22 -15.25
CA GLN A 332 0.74 5.59 -14.58
C GLN A 332 0.99 6.16 -13.18
N PHE A 333 0.54 7.40 -12.95
CA PHE A 333 0.56 8.00 -11.62
C PHE A 333 -0.65 7.58 -10.78
N CYS A 334 -0.41 7.32 -9.50
CA CYS A 334 -1.50 7.15 -8.54
C CYS A 334 -2.24 8.48 -8.33
N PRO A 335 -3.57 8.51 -8.35
CA PRO A 335 -4.31 9.70 -7.98
C PRO A 335 -3.93 10.19 -6.57
N PRO A 336 -3.94 11.50 -6.31
CA PRO A 336 -3.59 12.03 -4.99
C PRO A 336 -4.44 11.40 -3.86
N ARG A 337 -3.80 11.05 -2.75
CA ARG A 337 -4.42 10.46 -1.54
C ARG A 337 -5.14 9.13 -1.80
N THR A 338 -4.57 8.29 -2.67
CA THR A 338 -5.12 6.97 -2.97
C THR A 338 -4.09 5.85 -2.76
N PRO A 339 -3.63 5.61 -1.51
CA PRO A 339 -2.59 4.60 -1.21
C PRO A 339 -2.92 3.20 -1.75
N TRP A 340 -4.22 2.88 -1.80
CA TRP A 340 -4.72 1.62 -2.35
C TRP A 340 -4.59 1.44 -3.87
N PHE A 341 -4.03 2.39 -4.62
CA PHE A 341 -3.68 2.19 -6.04
C PHE A 341 -2.44 1.32 -6.22
N LYS A 342 -1.63 1.18 -5.16
CA LYS A 342 -0.45 0.32 -5.12
C LYS A 342 -0.41 -0.59 -3.88
N PRO A 343 -1.42 -1.43 -3.70
CA PRO A 343 -1.50 -2.26 -2.50
C PRO A 343 -0.42 -3.36 -2.47
N MET A 344 0.24 -3.65 -3.60
CA MET A 344 1.20 -4.75 -3.69
C MET A 344 2.57 -4.30 -3.21
N VAL A 345 3.04 -3.13 -3.67
CA VAL A 345 4.31 -2.57 -3.21
C VAL A 345 4.25 -2.25 -1.73
N GLU A 346 3.16 -1.65 -1.23
CA GLU A 346 2.96 -1.35 0.20
C GLU A 346 3.03 -2.61 1.06
N ARG A 347 2.41 -3.71 0.61
CA ARG A 347 2.43 -4.99 1.33
C ARG A 347 3.81 -5.63 1.31
N SER A 348 4.50 -5.59 0.17
CA SER A 348 5.83 -6.18 0.03
C SER A 348 6.88 -5.41 0.83
N LEU A 349 6.82 -4.09 0.86
CA LEU A 349 7.69 -3.24 1.68
C LEU A 349 7.44 -3.44 3.18
N ARG A 350 6.18 -3.70 3.58
CA ARG A 350 5.89 -4.13 4.95
C ARG A 350 6.53 -5.48 5.26
N SER A 351 6.46 -6.43 4.34
CA SER A 351 7.10 -7.75 4.50
C SER A 351 8.62 -7.60 4.60
N LEU A 352 9.24 -6.73 3.79
CA LEU A 352 10.65 -6.37 3.88
C LEU A 352 11.01 -5.77 5.26
N ALA A 353 10.13 -4.95 5.84
CA ALA A 353 10.38 -4.42 7.18
C ALA A 353 10.24 -5.49 8.26
N GLU A 354 9.12 -6.20 8.28
CA GLU A 354 8.72 -7.12 9.36
C GLU A 354 9.47 -8.45 9.32
N GLN A 355 9.68 -9.03 8.14
CA GLN A 355 10.24 -10.38 7.97
C GLN A 355 11.74 -10.38 7.65
N PHE A 356 12.33 -9.22 7.33
CA PHE A 356 13.74 -9.11 6.99
C PHE A 356 14.44 -8.08 7.87
N ALA A 357 14.08 -6.79 7.77
CA ALA A 357 14.81 -5.74 8.47
C ALA A 357 14.71 -5.84 10.00
N HIS A 358 13.62 -6.36 10.57
CA HIS A 358 13.46 -6.56 12.01
C HIS A 358 14.16 -7.81 12.57
N LEU A 359 14.62 -8.71 11.70
CA LEU A 359 15.39 -9.90 12.10
C LEU A 359 16.91 -9.64 12.11
N LEU A 360 17.36 -8.54 11.51
CA LEU A 360 18.79 -8.19 11.41
C LEU A 360 19.24 -7.28 12.56
N PRO A 361 20.50 -7.44 13.03
CA PRO A 361 21.09 -6.52 14.00
C PRO A 361 21.22 -5.11 13.41
N GLY A 362 20.96 -4.07 14.22
CA GLY A 362 20.89 -2.67 13.78
C GLY A 362 19.52 -2.23 13.28
N THR A 363 18.46 -3.00 13.53
CA THR A 363 17.09 -2.63 13.12
C THR A 363 16.61 -1.38 13.84
N SER A 364 16.02 -0.42 13.11
CA SER A 364 15.53 0.81 13.74
C SER A 364 14.13 0.69 14.33
N PHE A 365 13.45 -0.44 14.06
CA PHE A 365 11.99 -0.63 14.19
C PHE A 365 11.16 0.44 13.44
N ALA A 366 9.87 0.18 13.20
CA ALA A 366 8.98 1.13 12.53
C ALA A 366 8.58 2.30 13.45
N ASN A 367 8.33 2.02 14.73
CA ASN A 367 8.02 3.04 15.73
C ASN A 367 9.13 3.17 16.77
N TRP A 368 9.29 4.38 17.30
CA TRP A 368 10.23 4.67 18.38
C TRP A 368 9.90 3.90 19.68
N PHE A 369 8.62 3.72 19.98
CA PHE A 369 8.16 3.02 21.21
C PHE A 369 8.49 1.53 21.22
N ASP A 370 8.69 0.93 20.04
CA ASP A 370 8.96 -0.50 19.90
C ASP A 370 10.41 -0.86 20.29
N ARG A 371 11.22 0.15 20.66
CA ARG A 371 12.65 -0.03 20.95
C ARG A 371 12.93 -0.56 22.36
N TYR A 372 12.05 -0.41 23.35
CA TYR A 372 12.22 -0.95 24.71
C TYR A 372 13.65 -0.86 25.34
N GLY A 373 14.44 0.18 25.03
CA GLY A 373 15.83 0.34 25.50
C GLY A 373 16.93 -0.17 24.55
N TYR A 374 16.56 -0.78 23.43
CA TYR A 374 17.42 -1.12 22.30
C TYR A 374 18.01 0.14 21.65
N ASP A 375 19.33 0.17 21.47
CA ASP A 375 20.04 1.22 20.74
C ASP A 375 20.55 0.68 19.39
N PRO A 376 19.82 0.95 18.28
CA PRO A 376 20.22 0.50 16.95
C PRO A 376 21.60 1.01 16.51
N LEU A 377 22.09 2.10 17.11
CA LEU A 377 23.37 2.68 16.77
C LEU A 377 24.56 1.96 17.43
N ARG A 378 24.31 1.20 18.51
CA ARG A 378 25.34 0.43 19.22
C ARG A 378 25.44 -1.01 18.70
N GLU A 379 24.37 -1.52 18.11
CA GLU A 379 24.28 -2.89 17.59
C GLU A 379 24.32 -2.99 16.06
N GLY A 380 24.56 -1.88 15.35
CA GLY A 380 24.74 -1.92 13.90
C GLY A 380 25.97 -2.74 13.52
N LEU A 381 25.77 -3.94 12.97
CA LEU A 381 26.82 -4.84 12.54
C LEU A 381 26.70 -5.23 11.05
N VAL A 382 25.77 -4.65 10.30
CA VAL A 382 25.50 -5.03 8.91
C VAL A 382 26.09 -4.02 7.93
N THR A 383 27.06 -4.47 7.14
CA THR A 383 27.64 -3.71 6.01
C THR A 383 26.70 -3.67 4.81
N MET A 384 26.98 -2.81 3.82
CA MET A 384 26.18 -2.76 2.58
C MET A 384 26.24 -4.08 1.81
N SER A 385 27.43 -4.71 1.73
CA SER A 385 27.60 -5.99 1.03
C SER A 385 26.83 -7.13 1.71
N GLU A 386 26.88 -7.24 3.04
CA GLU A 386 26.12 -8.23 3.80
C GLU A 386 24.61 -7.99 3.70
N LEU A 387 24.17 -6.73 3.79
CA LEU A 387 22.77 -6.37 3.59
C LEU A 387 22.27 -6.87 2.23
N ILE A 388 23.04 -6.63 1.18
CA ILE A 388 22.65 -7.02 -0.18
C ILE A 388 22.63 -8.53 -0.32
N HIS A 389 23.63 -9.25 0.19
CA HIS A 389 23.65 -10.71 0.18
C HIS A 389 22.44 -11.30 0.94
N ALA A 390 22.23 -10.87 2.18
CA ALA A 390 21.08 -11.31 2.99
C ALA A 390 19.75 -10.98 2.31
N LEU A 391 19.65 -9.83 1.63
CA LEU A 391 18.45 -9.47 0.88
C LEU A 391 18.23 -10.39 -0.32
N HIS A 392 19.28 -10.82 -1.04
CA HIS A 392 19.14 -11.81 -2.11
C HIS A 392 18.63 -13.14 -1.56
N VAL A 393 19.21 -13.65 -0.46
CA VAL A 393 18.75 -14.87 0.21
C VAL A 393 17.27 -14.74 0.58
N TRP A 394 16.88 -13.63 1.21
CA TRP A 394 15.50 -13.42 1.62
C TRP A 394 14.54 -13.32 0.43
N ILE A 395 14.90 -12.60 -0.65
CA ILE A 395 14.04 -12.48 -1.83
C ILE A 395 13.85 -13.85 -2.50
N VAL A 396 14.95 -14.58 -2.71
CA VAL A 396 14.99 -15.76 -3.58
C VAL A 396 14.57 -17.02 -2.83
N ASP A 397 15.12 -17.29 -1.66
CA ASP A 397 14.88 -18.55 -0.96
C ASP A 397 13.73 -18.48 0.05
N VAL A 398 13.38 -17.28 0.54
CA VAL A 398 12.33 -17.12 1.56
C VAL A 398 11.05 -16.55 0.96
N TYR A 399 11.08 -15.29 0.51
CA TYR A 399 9.90 -14.56 0.05
C TYR A 399 9.29 -15.21 -1.20
N SER A 400 10.11 -15.54 -2.20
CA SER A 400 9.58 -16.10 -3.45
C SER A 400 8.99 -17.51 -3.30
N GLN A 401 9.42 -18.24 -2.28
CA GLN A 401 8.98 -19.61 -1.96
C GLN A 401 7.86 -19.65 -0.91
N SER A 402 7.58 -18.53 -0.23
CA SER A 402 6.53 -18.46 0.78
C SER A 402 5.13 -18.44 0.16
N TYR A 403 4.16 -19.09 0.82
CA TYR A 403 2.78 -19.11 0.33
C TYR A 403 2.08 -17.76 0.49
N HIS A 404 1.54 -17.22 -0.61
CA HIS A 404 0.84 -15.94 -0.61
C HIS A 404 -0.68 -16.12 -0.74
N ARG A 405 -1.41 -15.90 0.37
CA ARG A 405 -2.89 -16.02 0.43
C ARG A 405 -3.63 -15.24 -0.67
N GLY A 406 -3.06 -14.11 -1.12
CA GLY A 406 -3.64 -13.27 -2.16
C GLY A 406 -3.65 -13.88 -3.57
N ILE A 407 -2.73 -14.79 -3.85
CA ILE A 407 -2.62 -15.52 -5.14
C ILE A 407 -2.81 -17.03 -4.98
N LYS A 408 -2.95 -17.52 -3.74
CA LYS A 408 -3.14 -18.93 -3.37
C LYS A 408 -2.02 -19.88 -3.87
N GLN A 409 -0.82 -19.35 -4.01
CA GLN A 409 0.39 -20.07 -4.41
C GLN A 409 1.63 -19.27 -4.00
N THR A 410 2.82 -19.79 -4.28
CA THR A 410 4.08 -19.05 -4.06
C THR A 410 4.33 -18.07 -5.22
N PRO A 411 4.98 -16.91 -4.96
CA PRO A 411 5.35 -15.99 -6.03
C PRO A 411 6.17 -16.62 -7.15
N TYR A 412 7.09 -17.53 -6.81
CA TYR A 412 7.93 -18.24 -7.77
C TYR A 412 7.10 -19.08 -8.75
N VAL A 413 6.19 -19.91 -8.22
CA VAL A 413 5.32 -20.77 -9.05
C VAL A 413 4.40 -19.92 -9.92
N ALA A 414 3.82 -18.85 -9.35
CA ALA A 414 2.99 -17.92 -10.11
C ALA A 414 3.73 -17.30 -11.29
N TRP A 415 4.96 -16.84 -11.06
CA TRP A 415 5.79 -16.25 -12.11
C TRP A 415 6.11 -17.26 -13.22
N LYS A 416 6.55 -18.47 -12.85
CA LYS A 416 6.86 -19.54 -13.80
C LYS A 416 5.66 -19.91 -14.67
N ALA A 417 4.50 -20.13 -14.07
CA ALA A 417 3.26 -20.41 -14.82
C ALA A 417 2.88 -19.23 -15.72
N GLY A 418 3.06 -18.01 -15.25
CA GLY A 418 2.77 -16.80 -16.01
C GLY A 418 3.70 -16.57 -17.21
N GLN A 419 4.95 -17.03 -17.17
CA GLN A 419 5.88 -16.94 -18.29
C GLN A 419 5.42 -17.74 -19.51
N GLU A 420 4.64 -18.81 -19.30
CA GLU A 420 4.06 -19.60 -20.39
C GLU A 420 2.90 -18.89 -21.09
N LEU A 421 2.27 -17.91 -20.42
CA LEU A 421 1.11 -17.17 -20.94
C LEU A 421 1.51 -16.02 -21.88
N ALA A 422 2.72 -15.47 -21.73
CA ALA A 422 3.18 -14.33 -22.51
C ALA A 422 4.72 -14.30 -22.65
N THR A 423 5.21 -14.01 -23.85
CA THR A 423 6.65 -13.83 -24.09
C THR A 423 7.14 -12.54 -23.44
N LEU A 424 8.21 -12.64 -22.65
CA LEU A 424 8.84 -11.49 -22.00
C LEU A 424 9.54 -10.62 -23.04
N ARG A 425 9.30 -9.30 -22.97
CA ARG A 425 10.02 -8.31 -23.79
C ARG A 425 11.40 -8.08 -23.20
N THR A 426 12.45 -8.30 -23.98
CA THR A 426 13.84 -8.13 -23.55
C THR A 426 14.55 -7.05 -24.35
N ILE A 427 15.69 -6.60 -23.84
CA ILE A 427 16.54 -5.58 -24.48
C ILE A 427 18.00 -5.82 -24.07
N SER A 428 18.94 -5.51 -24.95
CA SER A 428 20.37 -5.57 -24.67
C SER A 428 20.77 -4.59 -23.56
N THR A 429 21.69 -5.00 -22.70
CA THR A 429 22.21 -4.22 -21.56
C THR A 429 22.76 -2.84 -21.97
N GLU A 430 23.43 -2.75 -23.11
CA GLU A 430 24.03 -1.51 -23.62
C GLU A 430 22.93 -0.50 -23.97
N ARG A 431 21.93 -0.95 -24.75
CA ARG A 431 20.79 -0.14 -25.13
C ARG A 431 19.94 0.26 -23.92
N LEU A 432 19.73 -0.64 -22.97
CA LEU A 432 19.02 -0.34 -21.73
C LEU A 432 19.75 0.76 -20.93
N SER A 433 21.07 0.65 -20.81
CA SER A 433 21.90 1.65 -20.12
C SER A 433 21.83 3.02 -20.79
N LEU A 434 21.81 3.05 -22.13
CA LEU A 434 21.65 4.29 -22.90
C LEU A 434 20.26 4.91 -22.73
N ILE A 435 19.19 4.10 -22.61
CA ILE A 435 17.84 4.61 -22.40
C ILE A 435 17.67 5.16 -20.98
N LEU A 436 18.22 4.44 -19.99
CA LEU A 436 18.16 4.77 -18.56
C LEU A 436 19.30 5.71 -18.12
N SER A 437 19.64 6.69 -18.97
CA SER A 437 20.64 7.73 -18.71
C SER A 437 19.97 9.11 -18.56
N GLN A 438 20.66 10.12 -18.04
CA GLN A 438 20.15 11.50 -18.12
C GLN A 438 20.42 12.10 -19.51
N GLN A 439 19.65 13.12 -19.90
CA GLN A 439 19.82 13.83 -21.18
C GLN A 439 20.02 15.32 -21.00
N GLU A 440 20.98 15.88 -21.73
CA GLU A 440 21.16 17.33 -21.84
C GLU A 440 21.45 17.77 -23.28
N GLU A 441 21.08 19.00 -23.60
CA GLU A 441 21.48 19.64 -24.86
C GLU A 441 22.79 20.41 -24.64
N ARG A 442 23.76 20.21 -25.52
CA ARG A 442 25.06 20.88 -25.49
C ARG A 442 25.51 21.32 -26.87
N ILE A 443 26.50 22.21 -26.89
CA ILE A 443 27.11 22.69 -28.12
C ILE A 443 28.37 21.87 -28.37
N LEU A 444 28.42 21.19 -29.50
CA LEU A 444 29.61 20.60 -30.08
C LEU A 444 30.42 21.70 -30.77
N GLY A 445 31.62 21.98 -30.28
CA GLY A 445 32.54 22.97 -30.83
C GLY A 445 33.93 22.40 -31.14
N HIS A 446 34.91 23.27 -31.37
CA HIS A 446 36.28 22.86 -31.68
C HIS A 446 36.93 22.02 -30.58
N ALA A 447 36.71 22.39 -29.32
CA ALA A 447 37.24 21.67 -28.16
C ALA A 447 36.41 20.43 -27.77
N GLY A 448 35.46 20.00 -28.61
CA GLY A 448 34.53 18.92 -28.31
C GLY A 448 33.26 19.42 -27.61
N ILE A 449 32.77 18.62 -26.66
CA ILE A 449 31.56 18.88 -25.89
C ILE A 449 31.94 19.17 -24.44
N GLU A 450 31.39 20.23 -23.86
CA GLU A 450 31.55 20.53 -22.44
C GLU A 450 30.27 20.19 -21.66
N LEU A 451 30.41 19.36 -20.63
CA LEU A 451 29.30 18.96 -19.76
C LEU A 451 29.78 18.99 -18.30
N HIS A 452 29.04 19.72 -17.46
CA HIS A 452 29.39 19.97 -16.05
C HIS A 452 30.81 20.51 -15.84
N GLY A 453 31.43 21.16 -16.82
CA GLY A 453 32.82 21.66 -16.72
C GLY A 453 33.89 20.62 -17.08
N LEU A 454 33.50 19.41 -17.49
CA LEU A 454 34.37 18.41 -18.11
C LEU A 454 34.26 18.47 -19.63
N ARG A 455 35.37 18.16 -20.32
CA ARG A 455 35.43 18.16 -21.78
C ARG A 455 35.51 16.74 -22.32
N TYR A 456 34.75 16.49 -23.39
CA TYR A 456 34.61 15.20 -24.04
C TYR A 456 34.92 15.38 -25.52
N ASN A 457 35.82 14.55 -26.07
CA ASN A 457 36.17 14.63 -27.48
C ASN A 457 36.65 13.28 -28.04
N ASN A 458 36.40 13.05 -29.32
CA ASN A 458 36.95 11.93 -30.09
C ASN A 458 37.03 12.28 -31.59
N GLU A 459 37.56 11.38 -32.41
CA GLU A 459 37.68 11.59 -33.86
C GLU A 459 36.31 11.59 -34.58
N ASP A 460 35.32 10.83 -34.08
CA ASP A 460 33.98 10.78 -34.68
C ASP A 460 33.28 12.14 -34.65
N LEU A 461 33.49 12.92 -33.58
CA LEU A 461 32.96 14.28 -33.47
C LEU A 461 33.51 15.21 -34.56
N LEU A 462 34.74 14.98 -35.03
CA LEU A 462 35.31 15.75 -36.15
C LEU A 462 34.55 15.49 -37.45
N VAL A 463 34.17 14.23 -37.71
CA VAL A 463 33.39 13.84 -38.90
C VAL A 463 32.04 14.56 -38.89
N VAL A 464 31.36 14.55 -37.74
CA VAL A 464 30.07 15.23 -37.57
C VAL A 464 30.19 16.75 -37.78
N ARG A 465 31.25 17.38 -37.26
CA ARG A 465 31.49 18.82 -37.46
C ARG A 465 31.82 19.16 -38.91
N LYS A 466 32.60 18.34 -39.61
CA LYS A 466 32.87 18.53 -41.04
C LYS A 466 31.58 18.46 -41.87
N GLN A 467 30.63 17.64 -41.47
CA GLN A 467 29.37 17.46 -42.19
C GLN A 467 28.34 18.55 -41.92
N PHE A 468 28.16 18.97 -40.67
CA PHE A 468 27.04 19.85 -40.27
C PHE A 468 27.47 21.27 -39.86
N GLY A 469 28.75 21.54 -39.69
CA GLY A 469 29.28 22.86 -39.34
C GLY A 469 30.14 22.88 -38.09
N ASP A 470 30.76 24.04 -37.84
CA ASP A 470 31.77 24.23 -36.79
C ASP A 470 31.19 24.21 -35.37
N ARG A 471 29.94 24.67 -35.20
CA ARG A 471 29.18 24.71 -33.94
C ARG A 471 27.79 24.13 -34.09
N LEU A 472 27.49 23.06 -33.36
CA LEU A 472 26.24 22.31 -33.49
C LEU A 472 25.59 22.09 -32.14
N LYS A 473 24.27 22.24 -32.07
CA LYS A 473 23.50 21.80 -30.90
C LYS A 473 23.25 20.30 -31.02
N VAL A 474 23.73 19.56 -30.04
CA VAL A 474 23.64 18.09 -29.98
C VAL A 474 23.02 17.66 -28.66
N GLN A 475 22.34 16.51 -28.70
CA GLN A 475 21.83 15.87 -27.48
C GLN A 475 22.89 14.90 -26.95
N VAL A 476 23.15 14.97 -25.66
CA VAL A 476 24.08 14.06 -24.99
C VAL A 476 23.37 13.30 -23.89
N ARG A 477 23.76 12.04 -23.76
CA ARG A 477 23.28 11.08 -22.77
C ARG A 477 24.45 10.66 -21.89
N TYR A 478 24.25 10.65 -20.57
CA TYR A 478 25.32 10.30 -19.63
C TYR A 478 24.76 9.60 -18.38
N ASP A 479 25.58 8.75 -17.76
CA ASP A 479 25.27 8.12 -16.47
C ASP A 479 25.82 9.01 -15.35
N PRO A 480 24.99 9.49 -14.41
CA PRO A 480 25.46 10.29 -13.28
C PRO A 480 26.39 9.56 -12.31
N ASP A 481 26.55 8.24 -12.43
CA ASP A 481 27.53 7.48 -11.64
C ASP A 481 28.91 7.35 -12.28
N ASP A 482 29.01 7.62 -13.58
CA ASP A 482 30.27 7.50 -14.30
C ASP A 482 30.38 8.60 -15.35
N LEU A 483 31.21 9.59 -15.04
CA LEU A 483 31.50 10.71 -15.92
C LEU A 483 32.66 10.44 -16.89
N GLY A 484 33.20 9.22 -16.92
CA GLY A 484 34.31 8.84 -17.81
C GLY A 484 33.96 8.94 -19.30
N SER A 485 32.69 8.78 -19.66
CA SER A 485 32.23 8.89 -21.04
C SER A 485 30.78 9.40 -21.15
N ILE A 486 30.45 9.95 -22.31
CA ILE A 486 29.09 10.36 -22.69
C ILE A 486 28.70 9.77 -24.05
N ASN A 487 27.41 9.63 -24.29
CA ASN A 487 26.87 9.24 -25.59
C ASN A 487 26.26 10.46 -26.29
N MET A 488 26.87 10.90 -27.37
CA MET A 488 26.33 11.97 -28.22
C MET A 488 25.38 11.36 -29.25
N LEU A 489 24.16 11.87 -29.37
CA LEU A 489 23.22 11.43 -30.39
C LEU A 489 23.48 12.15 -31.70
N HIS A 490 23.85 11.39 -32.74
CA HIS A 490 24.16 11.94 -34.05
C HIS A 490 22.99 12.80 -34.59
N PRO A 491 23.23 14.01 -35.13
CA PRO A 491 22.15 14.94 -35.50
C PRO A 491 21.12 14.39 -36.49
N SER A 492 21.56 13.63 -37.50
CA SER A 492 20.69 13.05 -38.53
C SER A 492 20.20 11.65 -38.17
N THR A 493 21.11 10.68 -37.99
CA THR A 493 20.79 9.27 -37.73
C THR A 493 20.23 9.01 -36.33
N ARG A 494 20.47 9.91 -35.36
CA ARG A 494 20.14 9.72 -33.93
C ARG A 494 20.82 8.53 -33.28
N GLU A 495 21.82 7.95 -33.93
CA GLU A 495 22.63 6.88 -33.37
C GLU A 495 23.57 7.42 -32.28
N PRO A 496 23.79 6.65 -31.20
CA PRO A 496 24.69 7.03 -30.12
C PRO A 496 26.15 6.88 -30.55
N ILE A 497 26.94 7.93 -30.33
CA ILE A 497 28.39 7.95 -30.49
C ILE A 497 29.00 8.07 -29.09
N LEU A 498 29.80 7.09 -28.70
CA LEU A 498 30.49 7.10 -27.42
C LEU A 498 31.68 8.06 -27.47
N VAL A 499 31.69 9.05 -26.57
CA VAL A 499 32.72 10.07 -26.49
C VAL A 499 33.36 10.03 -25.09
N PRO A 500 34.65 9.67 -24.98
CA PRO A 500 35.36 9.65 -23.70
C PRO A 500 35.64 11.06 -23.20
N CYS A 501 35.83 11.18 -21.88
CA CYS A 501 36.34 12.39 -21.25
C CYS A 501 37.82 12.57 -21.61
N LEU A 502 38.25 13.83 -21.81
CA LEU A 502 39.66 14.15 -22.06
C LEU A 502 40.56 14.03 -20.82
N THR A 503 39.95 13.88 -19.64
CA THR A 503 40.65 13.69 -18.36
C THR A 503 40.16 12.40 -17.70
N PRO A 504 40.43 11.22 -18.29
CA PRO A 504 39.90 9.95 -17.82
C PRO A 504 40.37 9.64 -16.39
N GLU A 505 41.60 10.01 -16.01
CA GLU A 505 42.16 9.75 -14.67
C GLU A 505 41.32 10.42 -13.56
N TYR A 506 40.67 11.54 -13.88
CA TYR A 506 39.77 12.23 -12.98
C TYR A 506 38.33 11.71 -13.09
N ALA A 507 37.83 11.51 -14.30
CA ALA A 507 36.40 11.34 -14.57
C ALA A 507 35.90 9.89 -14.48
N ASP A 508 36.77 8.90 -14.72
CA ASP A 508 36.38 7.48 -14.72
C ASP A 508 35.91 7.05 -13.33
N GLY A 509 34.70 6.49 -13.26
CA GLY A 509 34.06 6.06 -12.01
C GLY A 509 33.73 7.21 -11.06
N LEU A 510 33.80 8.46 -11.52
CA LEU A 510 33.45 9.63 -10.73
C LEU A 510 31.94 9.90 -10.82
N HIS A 511 31.28 9.94 -9.67
CA HIS A 511 29.86 10.25 -9.61
C HIS A 511 29.64 11.77 -9.75
N LEU A 512 28.57 12.17 -10.43
CA LEU A 512 28.19 13.59 -10.62
C LEU A 512 28.01 14.33 -9.30
N TYR A 513 27.52 13.66 -8.26
CA TYR A 513 27.41 14.25 -6.93
C TYR A 513 28.78 14.60 -6.34
N GLN A 514 29.76 13.70 -6.44
CA GLN A 514 31.15 13.95 -6.03
C GLN A 514 31.72 15.12 -6.81
N HIS A 515 31.58 15.09 -8.14
CA HIS A 515 32.06 16.15 -9.02
C HIS A 515 31.51 17.54 -8.65
N LYS A 516 30.19 17.65 -8.40
CA LYS A 516 29.56 18.91 -7.97
C LYS A 516 30.07 19.40 -6.61
N LEU A 517 30.38 18.48 -5.69
CA LEU A 517 31.02 18.85 -4.43
C LEU A 517 32.45 19.37 -4.65
N ILE A 518 33.22 18.73 -5.53
CA ILE A 518 34.61 19.15 -5.86
C ILE A 518 34.59 20.56 -6.45
N GLN A 519 33.70 20.81 -7.41
CA GLN A 519 33.54 22.15 -7.99
C GLN A 519 33.12 23.19 -6.96
N LYS A 520 32.24 22.83 -6.02
CA LYS A 520 31.83 23.75 -4.95
C LYS A 520 33.00 24.09 -4.02
N ALA A 521 33.86 23.11 -3.69
CA ALA A 521 35.06 23.35 -2.89
C ALA A 521 36.02 24.30 -3.61
N LEU A 522 36.34 24.01 -4.87
CA LEU A 522 37.23 24.85 -5.70
C LEU A 522 36.73 26.30 -5.85
N ARG A 523 35.42 26.49 -6.08
CA ARG A 523 34.82 27.84 -6.12
C ARG A 523 34.96 28.59 -4.80
N THR A 524 34.90 27.88 -3.68
CA THR A 524 35.06 28.50 -2.35
C THR A 524 36.50 28.97 -2.13
N GLU A 525 37.47 28.23 -2.68
CA GLU A 525 38.91 28.53 -2.63
C GLU A 525 39.36 29.53 -3.71
N GLY A 526 38.45 30.01 -4.57
CA GLY A 526 38.77 30.94 -5.66
C GLY A 526 39.54 30.30 -6.82
N LEU A 527 39.63 28.97 -6.88
CA LEU A 527 40.34 28.24 -7.93
C LEU A 527 39.45 28.01 -9.16
N LYS A 528 40.08 27.93 -10.34
CA LYS A 528 39.38 27.64 -11.59
C LYS A 528 38.88 26.19 -11.60
N THR A 529 37.59 26.00 -11.86
CA THR A 529 36.94 24.67 -11.90
C THR A 529 37.22 23.87 -13.17
N THR A 530 38.03 24.41 -14.08
CA THR A 530 38.35 23.81 -15.39
C THR A 530 39.78 23.33 -15.51
N ASP A 531 40.64 23.60 -14.51
CA ASP A 531 42.03 23.16 -14.50
C ASP A 531 42.10 21.67 -14.07
N PRO A 532 42.58 20.75 -14.94
CA PRO A 532 42.68 19.32 -14.62
C PRO A 532 43.50 19.03 -13.37
N LEU A 533 44.59 19.77 -13.14
CA LEU A 533 45.45 19.55 -11.98
C LEU A 533 44.75 19.98 -10.69
N ALA A 534 44.04 21.12 -10.72
CA ALA A 534 43.23 21.57 -9.59
C ALA A 534 42.09 20.60 -9.27
N LEU A 535 41.41 20.06 -10.30
CA LEU A 535 40.38 19.05 -10.15
C LEU A 535 40.91 17.75 -9.55
N ALA A 536 42.06 17.25 -10.04
CA ALA A 536 42.70 16.04 -9.52
C ALA A 536 43.16 16.22 -8.07
N LYS A 537 43.80 17.35 -7.73
CA LYS A 537 44.18 17.68 -6.34
C LYS A 537 42.97 17.77 -5.42
N ALA A 538 41.89 18.41 -5.88
CA ALA A 538 40.67 18.51 -5.10
C ALA A 538 39.92 17.16 -4.97
N LYS A 539 40.03 16.25 -5.94
CA LYS A 539 39.55 14.85 -5.82
C LYS A 539 40.30 14.11 -4.72
N ALA A 540 41.64 14.18 -4.73
CA ALA A 540 42.47 13.56 -3.70
C ALA A 540 42.15 14.14 -2.30
N HIS A 541 42.12 15.47 -2.18
CA HIS A 541 41.74 16.11 -0.93
C HIS A 541 40.32 15.74 -0.48
N MET A 542 39.37 15.61 -1.41
CA MET A 542 38.02 15.15 -1.09
C MET A 542 38.01 13.71 -0.59
N GLN A 543 38.82 12.81 -1.16
CA GLN A 543 38.96 11.45 -0.66
C GLN A 543 39.47 11.44 0.78
N ASP A 544 40.45 12.29 1.11
CA ASP A 544 40.95 12.46 2.49
C ASP A 544 39.86 12.99 3.43
N VAL A 545 39.16 14.05 3.02
CA VAL A 545 38.06 14.64 3.80
C VAL A 545 36.92 13.64 4.00
N VAL A 546 36.58 12.88 2.95
CA VAL A 546 35.58 11.82 3.05
C VAL A 546 36.04 10.75 4.03
N GLY A 547 37.31 10.31 3.97
CA GLY A 547 37.89 9.38 4.95
C GLY A 547 37.77 9.88 6.39
N GLN A 548 38.05 11.16 6.62
CA GLN A 548 37.87 11.80 7.94
C GLN A 548 36.39 11.85 8.37
N LEU A 549 35.47 12.17 7.44
CA LEU A 549 34.03 12.23 7.72
C LEU A 549 33.43 10.86 8.05
N VAL A 550 33.96 9.78 7.47
CA VAL A 550 33.59 8.40 7.82
C VAL A 550 33.93 8.11 9.28
N GLN A 551 35.05 8.64 9.77
CA GLN A 551 35.48 8.49 11.15
C GLN A 551 34.83 9.50 12.12
N SER A 552 33.95 10.38 11.64
CA SER A 552 33.30 11.39 12.48
C SER A 552 32.36 10.77 13.50
N LYS A 553 32.34 11.36 14.71
CA LYS A 553 31.36 11.01 15.75
C LYS A 553 29.92 11.27 15.30
N LYS A 554 29.68 12.26 14.41
CA LYS A 554 28.33 12.64 13.97
C LYS A 554 27.80 11.73 12.86
N LEU A 555 26.61 11.15 13.09
CA LEU A 555 25.94 10.28 12.12
C LEU A 555 25.60 10.98 10.79
N SER A 556 25.21 12.25 10.83
CA SER A 556 24.89 13.01 9.62
C SER A 556 26.10 13.20 8.69
N GLU A 557 27.29 13.35 9.27
CA GLU A 557 28.55 13.49 8.55
C GLU A 557 28.96 12.14 7.92
N ARG A 558 28.82 11.04 8.67
CA ARG A 558 29.03 9.67 8.16
C ARG A 558 28.07 9.32 7.02
N LYS A 559 26.78 9.64 7.15
CA LYS A 559 25.79 9.44 6.07
C LYS A 559 26.16 10.22 4.81
N LYS A 560 26.62 11.46 4.98
CA LYS A 560 27.10 12.29 3.87
C LYS A 560 28.33 11.65 3.21
N ALA A 561 29.27 11.13 4.00
CA ALA A 561 30.44 10.43 3.48
C ALA A 561 30.08 9.18 2.68
N ALA A 562 29.14 8.35 3.16
CA ALA A 562 28.66 7.17 2.43
C ALA A 562 27.99 7.54 1.09
N ARG A 563 27.17 8.61 1.10
CA ARG A 563 26.59 9.15 -0.14
C ARG A 563 27.68 9.65 -1.09
N THR A 564 28.71 10.32 -0.58
CA THR A 564 29.82 10.81 -1.39
C THR A 564 30.66 9.66 -1.93
N ARG A 565 30.92 8.57 -1.18
CA ARG A 565 31.67 7.39 -1.68
C ARG A 565 30.91 6.58 -2.72
N GLY A 566 29.62 6.85 -2.93
CA GLY A 566 28.80 6.06 -3.84
C GLY A 566 28.45 4.68 -3.30
N SER A 567 28.49 4.45 -1.98
CA SER A 567 28.11 3.17 -1.37
C SER A 567 26.63 2.85 -1.65
N ASN A 568 26.39 1.97 -2.62
CA ASN A 568 25.06 1.63 -3.12
C ASN A 568 25.01 0.19 -3.68
N SER A 569 23.80 -0.33 -3.93
CA SER A 569 23.64 -1.72 -4.35
C SER A 569 24.17 -2.03 -5.75
N ALA A 570 24.07 -1.08 -6.69
CA ALA A 570 24.60 -1.28 -8.04
C ALA A 570 26.14 -1.39 -8.03
N ALA A 571 26.82 -0.62 -7.18
CA ALA A 571 28.27 -0.69 -7.01
C ALA A 571 28.70 -2.05 -6.42
N VAL A 572 27.99 -2.55 -5.41
CA VAL A 572 28.27 -3.87 -4.82
C VAL A 572 28.05 -5.00 -5.84
N ILE A 573 26.99 -4.93 -6.63
CA ILE A 573 26.69 -5.92 -7.68
C ILE A 573 27.76 -5.89 -8.79
N LYS A 574 28.28 -4.71 -9.17
CA LYS A 574 29.30 -4.54 -10.22
C LYS A 574 30.71 -4.99 -9.82
N ARG A 575 31.09 -4.95 -8.53
CA ARG A 575 32.42 -5.37 -8.08
C ARG A 575 32.60 -6.87 -8.38
N SER A 576 33.34 -7.21 -9.45
CA SER A 576 33.70 -8.58 -9.80
C SER A 576 34.38 -9.28 -8.62
N SER A 577 33.92 -10.49 -8.30
CA SER A 577 34.52 -11.49 -7.40
C SER A 577 35.24 -10.97 -6.14
N LEU A 578 34.71 -11.30 -4.97
CA LEU A 578 35.46 -11.29 -3.72
C LEU A 578 36.78 -12.06 -3.88
N THR A 579 37.90 -11.38 -4.16
CA THR A 579 39.18 -11.80 -3.62
C THR A 579 39.12 -11.46 -2.14
N VAL A 580 38.63 -12.41 -1.35
CA VAL A 580 39.05 -12.49 0.04
C VAL A 580 40.52 -12.90 -0.01
N GLU A 581 41.41 -11.92 -0.17
CA GLU A 581 42.78 -12.11 0.29
C GLU A 581 42.68 -12.27 1.81
N GLN A 582 42.75 -13.52 2.29
CA GLN A 582 43.04 -13.75 3.70
C GLN A 582 44.43 -13.16 3.95
N PRO A 583 44.59 -12.17 4.83
CA PRO A 583 45.93 -11.70 5.18
C PRO A 583 46.68 -12.86 5.84
N GLU A 584 47.77 -13.31 5.22
CA GLU A 584 48.61 -14.45 5.61
C GLU A 584 49.28 -14.33 7.01
N ASN A 585 48.92 -13.38 7.86
CA ASN A 585 49.56 -13.21 9.17
C ASN A 585 48.63 -12.65 10.26
N TRP A 586 47.34 -12.99 10.25
CA TRP A 586 46.48 -12.73 11.41
C TRP A 586 46.36 -13.95 12.32
N SER A 587 47.06 -13.92 13.46
CA SER A 587 46.76 -14.80 14.60
C SER A 587 45.88 -14.05 15.60
N PRO A 588 44.73 -14.60 16.01
CA PRO A 588 43.86 -13.93 16.97
C PRO A 588 44.52 -13.86 18.36
N PRO A 589 44.30 -12.78 19.13
CA PRO A 589 44.81 -12.70 20.50
C PRO A 589 44.17 -13.80 21.35
N THR A 590 45.00 -14.60 22.00
CA THR A 590 44.58 -15.60 23.00
C THR A 590 44.02 -14.88 24.23
N GLY A 591 42.72 -14.61 24.21
CA GLY A 591 41.96 -14.08 25.34
C GLY A 591 40.49 -14.41 25.13
N GLY A 592 39.92 -15.20 26.05
CA GLY A 592 38.63 -15.85 25.91
C GLY A 592 37.46 -14.91 25.64
N ASN A 593 36.91 -15.02 24.44
CA ASN A 593 35.47 -15.17 24.19
C ASN A 593 35.33 -15.61 22.73
N GLN A 594 34.82 -16.82 22.52
CA GLN A 594 34.51 -17.35 21.20
C GLN A 594 33.54 -16.39 20.49
N LEU A 595 33.94 -15.90 19.31
CA LEU A 595 33.05 -15.22 18.38
C LEU A 595 31.95 -16.20 17.96
N PRO A 596 30.65 -15.90 18.16
CA PRO A 596 29.61 -16.67 17.53
C PRO A 596 29.67 -16.41 16.02
N SER A 597 29.77 -17.48 15.23
CA SER A 597 29.60 -17.44 13.78
C SER A 597 28.16 -17.01 13.46
N THR A 598 27.92 -15.71 13.32
CA THR A 598 26.59 -15.14 13.08
C THR A 598 26.26 -15.10 11.59
N LEU A 599 26.13 -16.28 10.99
CA LEU A 599 25.04 -16.53 10.04
C LEU A 599 24.20 -17.61 10.71
N ALA A 600 23.16 -17.19 11.43
CA ALA A 600 22.15 -18.14 11.86
C ALA A 600 21.57 -18.76 10.58
N THR A 601 21.93 -20.01 10.33
CA THR A 601 21.31 -20.83 9.29
C THR A 601 19.81 -20.76 9.53
N LEU A 602 19.08 -20.14 8.61
CA LEU A 602 17.61 -20.19 8.59
C LEU A 602 17.22 -21.65 8.33
N SER A 603 17.17 -22.47 9.38
CA SER A 603 16.76 -23.86 9.27
C SER A 603 15.26 -23.91 9.05
N ILE A 604 14.86 -24.50 7.93
CA ILE A 604 13.47 -24.87 7.63
C ILE A 604 13.05 -25.91 8.69
N ALA A 605 12.17 -25.54 9.62
CA ALA A 605 11.49 -26.50 10.46
C ALA A 605 10.36 -27.15 9.65
N PRO A 606 10.22 -28.48 9.61
CA PRO A 606 9.07 -29.12 9.01
C PRO A 606 7.86 -28.96 9.94
N ASP A 607 6.72 -28.60 9.35
CA ASP A 607 5.41 -28.60 10.01
C ASP A 607 5.11 -30.02 10.53
N THR A 608 5.01 -30.16 11.85
CA THR A 608 4.34 -31.31 12.46
C THR A 608 2.87 -30.97 12.65
N GLU A 609 2.03 -31.66 11.88
CA GLU A 609 0.61 -31.80 12.12
C GLU A 609 0.39 -32.35 13.55
N GLU A 610 -0.30 -31.58 14.39
CA GLU A 610 -0.98 -32.12 15.57
C GLU A 610 -2.49 -32.07 15.32
N ASP A 611 -3.01 -33.21 14.89
CA ASP A 611 -4.37 -33.63 15.18
C ASP A 611 -4.55 -33.72 16.71
N GLY A 612 -5.56 -33.04 17.24
CA GLY A 612 -5.86 -33.05 18.67
C GLY A 612 -7.32 -32.70 18.93
N HIS A 613 -8.14 -33.75 19.00
CA HIS A 613 -9.50 -33.76 19.52
C HIS A 613 -9.61 -33.10 20.91
N GLU A 614 -10.43 -32.06 21.05
CA GLU A 614 -11.62 -31.94 21.93
C GLU A 614 -12.20 -30.51 21.91
#